data_AF-X0WQ32-F1
#
_entry.id   AF-X0WQ32-F1
#
_cell.length_a   1.000
_cell.length_b   1.000
_cell.length_c   1.000
_cell.angle_alpha   90.00
_cell.angle_beta   90.00
_cell.angle_gamma   90.00
#
_symmetry.space_group_name_H-M   'P 1'
#
loop_
_entity.id
_entity.type
_entity.pdbx_description
1 polymer ?
#
loop_
_entity_poly.entity_id
_entity_poly.type
_entity_poly.pdbx_seq_one_letter_code
_entity_poly.pdbx_strand_id
1 'polypeptide(L)' 'QYIISPEGQGHLATSACYWAMPANSKADLTKKQKNILRWDEQPKFLSNSYFYLQPDEAFDKAMLDLWTEFLQH' A
#
# COMPACT_ATOMS: atom_id res chain seq x y z
N GLN A 1 5.09 13.36 -18.59
CA GLN A 1 4.87 12.26 -17.63
C GLN A 1 3.84 12.72 -16.60
N TYR A 2 2.56 12.45 -16.85
CA TYR A 2 1.47 12.92 -15.99
C TYR A 2 1.32 12.09 -14.71
N ILE A 3 1.39 10.76 -14.84
CA ILE A 3 1.12 9.81 -13.75
C ILE A 3 1.96 10.05 -12.49
N ILE A 4 3.22 10.49 -12.63
CA ILE A 4 4.12 10.73 -11.48
C ILE A 4 4.08 12.18 -10.96
N SER A 5 3.34 13.07 -11.61
CA SER A 5 3.22 14.47 -11.18
C SER A 5 2.43 14.58 -9.87
N PRO A 6 2.58 15.68 -9.11
CA PRO A 6 1.73 15.97 -7.95
C PRO A 6 0.22 15.82 -8.23
N GLU A 7 -0.24 16.38 -9.34
CA GLU A 7 -1.64 16.35 -9.76
C GLU A 7 -2.09 14.93 -10.12
N GLY A 8 -1.31 14.23 -10.96
CA GLY A 8 -1.63 12.86 -11.38
C GLY A 8 -1.66 11.88 -10.21
N GLN A 9 -0.74 12.01 -9.26
CA GLN A 9 -0.71 11.21 -8.03
C GLN A 9 -1.87 11.54 -7.10
N GLY A 10 -2.28 12.81 -7.02
CA GLY A 10 -3.46 13.23 -6.28
C GLY A 10 -4.74 12.57 -6.82
N HIS A 11 -4.93 12.62 -8.14
CA HIS A 11 -6.07 11.97 -8.80
C HIS A 11 -6.08 10.45 -8.65
N LEU A 12 -4.92 9.80 -8.77
CA LEU A 12 -4.81 8.35 -8.60
C LEU A 12 -5.13 7.93 -7.16
N ALA A 13 -4.59 8.64 -6.16
CA ALA A 13 -4.80 8.32 -4.74
C ALA A 13 -6.25 8.42 -4.28
N THR A 14 -7.09 9.14 -5.02
CA THR A 14 -8.51 9.39 -4.66
C THR A 14 -9.47 8.97 -5.76
N SER A 15 -9.05 8.07 -6.65
CA SER A 15 -9.91 7.53 -7.69
C SER A 15 -11.05 6.71 -7.07
N ALA A 16 -12.21 6.68 -7.72
CA ALA A 16 -13.39 5.99 -7.18
C ALA A 16 -13.16 4.50 -6.92
N CYS A 17 -12.30 3.85 -7.71
CA CYS A 17 -11.94 2.44 -7.57
C CYS A 17 -10.62 2.20 -6.82
N TYR A 18 -9.93 3.27 -6.39
CA TYR A 18 -8.60 3.16 -5.82
C TYR A 18 -8.33 4.26 -4.80
N TRP A 19 -8.32 3.86 -3.52
CA TRP A 19 -7.91 4.69 -2.40
C TRP A 19 -6.64 4.10 -1.79
N ALA A 20 -5.50 4.68 -2.12
CA ALA A 20 -4.21 4.25 -1.61
C ALA A 20 -3.26 5.44 -1.44
N MET A 21 -2.22 5.23 -0.64
CA MET A 21 -1.16 6.23 -0.44
C MET A 21 -0.42 6.48 -1.76
N PRO A 22 -0.33 7.72 -2.25
CA PRO A 22 0.45 8.01 -3.45
C PRO A 22 1.93 7.79 -3.21
N ALA A 23 2.65 7.39 -4.27
CA ALA A 23 4.09 7.22 -4.22
C ALA A 23 4.84 8.57 -4.12
N ASN A 24 4.22 9.66 -4.57
CA ASN A 24 4.76 11.00 -4.49
C ASN A 24 4.24 11.74 -3.25
N SER A 25 5.14 12.07 -2.32
CA SER A 25 4.79 12.82 -1.10
C SER A 25 4.29 14.24 -1.35
N LYS A 26 4.45 14.76 -2.57
CA LYS A 26 3.93 16.06 -3.02
C LYS A 26 2.58 15.98 -3.72
N ALA A 27 1.88 14.84 -3.67
CA ALA A 27 0.57 14.69 -4.30
C ALA A 27 -0.40 15.83 -3.91
N ASP A 28 -1.09 16.37 -4.91
CA ASP A 28 -2.02 17.47 -4.71
C ASP A 28 -3.33 16.94 -4.13
N LEU A 29 -3.53 17.18 -2.83
CA LEU A 29 -4.61 16.61 -2.04
C LEU A 29 -5.16 17.64 -1.06
N THR A 30 -6.48 17.70 -0.98
CA THR A 30 -7.19 18.49 0.03
C THR A 30 -6.90 17.97 1.44
N LYS A 31 -7.11 18.82 2.46
CA LYS A 31 -6.97 18.42 3.87
C LYS A 31 -7.86 17.22 4.22
N LYS A 32 -9.08 17.17 3.66
CA LYS A 32 -10.02 16.05 3.88
C LYS A 32 -9.46 14.75 3.30
N GLN A 33 -8.93 14.77 2.09
CA GLN A 33 -8.31 13.59 1.46
C GLN A 33 -7.07 13.12 2.25
N LYS A 34 -6.21 14.05 2.70
CA LYS A 34 -5.05 13.70 3.55
C LYS A 34 -5.46 13.03 4.86
N ASN A 35 -6.55 13.51 5.48
CA ASN A 35 -7.07 12.88 6.69
C ASN A 35 -7.61 11.46 6.44
N ILE A 36 -8.39 11.26 5.36
CA ILE A 36 -8.88 9.92 4.97
C ILE A 36 -7.71 8.96 4.71
N LEU A 37 -6.66 9.45 4.05
CA LEU A 37 -5.45 8.70 3.77
C LEU A 37 -4.53 8.54 4.99
N ARG A 38 -4.90 9.07 6.16
CA ARG A 38 -4.13 8.97 7.42
C ARG A 38 -2.68 9.44 7.23
N TRP A 39 -2.54 10.62 6.63
CA TRP A 39 -1.23 11.15 6.23
C TRP A 39 -0.29 11.42 7.41
N ASP A 40 -0.86 11.79 8.55
CA ASP A 40 -0.18 12.03 9.82
C ASP A 40 0.42 10.75 10.43
N GLU A 41 -0.16 9.59 10.14
CA GLU A 41 0.31 8.30 10.62
C GLU A 41 1.33 7.62 9.69
N GLN A 42 1.56 8.16 8.49
CA GLN A 42 2.46 7.56 7.50
C GLN A 42 3.88 7.30 8.02
N PRO A 43 4.53 8.20 8.80
CA PRO A 43 5.84 7.91 9.36
C PRO A 43 5.84 6.64 10.22
N LYS A 44 4.77 6.41 10.99
CA LYS A 44 4.61 5.21 11.83
C LYS A 44 4.33 3.96 10.98
N PHE A 45 3.55 4.05 9.91
CA PHE A 45 3.34 2.90 9.03
C PHE A 45 4.62 2.52 8.31
N LEU A 46 5.37 3.49 7.79
CA LEU A 46 6.64 3.27 7.12
C LEU A 46 7.67 2.63 8.06
N SER A 47 7.75 3.07 9.32
CA SER A 47 8.67 2.47 10.30
C SER A 47 8.35 1.02 10.64
N ASN A 48 7.10 0.59 10.42
CA ASN A 48 6.64 -0.79 10.67
C ASN A 48 6.44 -1.60 9.39
N SER A 49 6.76 -1.03 8.23
CA SER A 49 6.63 -1.71 6.95
C SER A 49 7.91 -2.45 6.61
N TYR A 50 7.76 -3.65 6.06
CA TYR A 50 8.86 -4.47 5.56
C TYR A 50 8.58 -4.80 4.11
N PHE A 51 9.63 -4.88 3.30
CA PHE A 51 9.49 -5.42 1.96
C PHE A 51 9.00 -6.86 2.06
N TYR A 52 8.09 -7.24 1.15
CA TYR A 52 7.64 -8.61 1.07
C TYR A 52 8.85 -9.52 0.87
N LEU A 53 8.88 -10.62 1.62
CA LEU A 53 9.94 -11.61 1.52
C LEU A 53 9.96 -12.18 0.10
N GLN A 54 11.14 -12.44 -0.44
CA GLN A 54 11.28 -13.23 -1.65
C GLN A 54 11.61 -14.66 -1.20
N PRO A 55 10.60 -15.53 -0.95
CA PRO A 55 10.84 -16.88 -0.47
C PRO A 55 11.54 -17.72 -1.55
N ASP A 56 12.36 -18.67 -1.13
CA ASP A 56 12.73 -19.79 -2.00
C ASP A 56 11.55 -20.75 -2.15
N GLU A 57 11.67 -21.72 -3.07
CA GLU A 57 10.61 -22.68 -3.36
C GLU A 57 10.19 -23.49 -2.12
N ALA A 58 11.16 -23.89 -1.29
CA ALA A 58 10.90 -24.69 -0.11
C ALA A 58 10.08 -23.90 0.93
N PHE A 59 10.45 -22.64 1.15
CA PHE A 59 9.75 -21.78 2.09
C PHE A 59 8.36 -21.38 1.59
N ASP A 60 8.21 -21.06 0.30
CA ASP A 60 6.90 -20.76 -0.31
C ASP A 60 5.93 -21.94 -0.16
N LYS A 61 6.41 -23.17 -0.44
CA LYS A 61 5.62 -24.39 -0.26
C LYS A 61 5.17 -24.57 1.19
N ALA A 62 6.07 -24.35 2.16
CA ALA A 62 5.73 -24.50 3.57
C ALA A 62 4.65 -23.50 4.02
N MET A 63 4.70 -22.25 3.53
CA MET A 63 3.65 -21.27 3.80
C MET A 63 2.31 -21.66 3.16
N LEU A 64 2.32 -22.19 1.93
CA LEU A 64 1.12 -22.64 1.24
C LEU A 64 0.47 -23.84 1.94
N ASP A 65 1.27 -24.81 2.38
CA ASP A 65 0.77 -25.99 3.09
C ASP A 65 0.10 -25.56 4.41
N LEU A 66 0.73 -24.65 5.18
CA LEU A 66 0.15 -24.07 6.40
C LEU A 66 -1.16 -23.32 6.14
N TRP A 67 -1.21 -22.50 5.08
CA TRP A 67 -2.41 -21.76 4.72
C TRP A 67 -3.56 -22.69 4.31
N THR A 68 -3.24 -23.76 3.60
CA THR A 68 -4.23 -24.76 3.15
C THR A 68 -4.82 -25.52 4.34
N GLU A 69 -4.00 -25.87 5.34
CA GLU A 69 -4.47 -26.46 6.60
C GLU A 69 -5.45 -25.53 7.33
N PHE A 70 -5.12 -24.24 7.47
CA PHE A 70 -6.00 -23.26 8.09
C PHE A 70 -7.36 -23.14 7.41
N LEU A 71 -7.42 -23.22 6.07
CA LEU A 71 -8.67 -23.11 5.31
C LEU A 71 -9.57 -24.35 5.36
N GLN A 72 -9.03 -25.51 5.73
CA GLN A 72 -9.78 -26.77 5.77
C GLN A 72 -10.45 -27.05 7.14
N HIS A 73 -10.24 -26.15 8.11
CA HIS A 73 -10.86 -26.15 9.43
C HIS A 73 -11.92 -25.06 9.57
#